data_AF-A0A0W0N8I0-F1
#
_entry.id   AF-A0A0W0N8I0-F1
#
_cell.length_a   1.000
_cell.length_b   1.000
_cell.length_c   1.000
_cell.angle_alpha   90.00
_cell.angle_beta   90.00
_cell.angle_gamma   90.00
#
_symmetry.space_group_name_H-M   'P 1'
#
loop_
_entity.id
_entity.type
_entity.pdbx_description
1 polymer ?
#
loop_
_entity_poly.entity_id
_entity_poly.type
_entity_poly.pdbx_seq_one_letter_code
_entity_poly.pdbx_strand_id
1 'polypeptide(L)'
;MRNAFITASANNIISSPFTVGQQFTSNYFQNKFTAQSQMPGAPVQNADGTIGTVDPAATKEQKMEARLTGAEIKNEATANLFIFLNLGAEANAVQPSDQAPKDTDGRLKNLEASMDAIEEQMPELAKRFKLLYEPYEAAESSVAPTEESRMDNIEKRQEHINEMINLLKIVQNQRSQKTPGV
;
A
#
# COMPACT_ATOMS: atom_id res chain seq x y z
N MET A 1 -14.62 -1.45 -6.91
CA MET A 1 -13.58 -0.88 -6.03
C MET A 1 -13.56 -1.54 -4.65
N ARG A 2 -14.34 -1.12 -3.65
CA ARG A 2 -14.31 -1.76 -2.31
C ARG A 2 -14.53 -3.28 -2.35
N ASN A 3 -15.62 -3.73 -2.97
CA ASN A 3 -15.91 -5.17 -3.06
C ASN A 3 -14.81 -5.92 -3.83
N ALA A 4 -14.19 -5.28 -4.83
CA ALA A 4 -13.09 -5.88 -5.56
C ALA A 4 -11.85 -6.07 -4.66
N PHE A 5 -11.53 -5.13 -3.76
CA PHE A 5 -10.45 -5.33 -2.78
C PHE A 5 -10.76 -6.46 -1.78
N ILE A 6 -12.01 -6.55 -1.31
CA ILE A 6 -12.43 -7.63 -0.39
C ILE A 6 -12.37 -8.99 -1.09
N THR A 7 -12.83 -9.07 -2.34
CA THR A 7 -12.84 -10.31 -3.13
C THR A 7 -11.44 -10.73 -3.57
N ALA A 8 -10.61 -9.80 -4.06
CA ALA A 8 -9.29 -10.11 -4.60
C ALA A 8 -8.28 -10.51 -3.52
N SER A 9 -8.40 -9.97 -2.30
CA SER A 9 -7.54 -10.35 -1.17
C SER A 9 -7.98 -11.64 -0.45
N ALA A 10 -8.85 -12.45 -1.06
CA ALA A 10 -9.28 -13.76 -0.56
C ALA A 10 -9.59 -13.77 0.95
N ASN A 11 -10.46 -12.86 1.40
CA ASN A 11 -10.93 -12.70 2.80
C ASN A 11 -9.94 -12.08 3.82
N ASN A 12 -8.77 -11.60 3.38
CA ASN A 12 -7.77 -11.04 4.30
C ASN A 12 -7.88 -9.52 4.49
N ILE A 13 -8.82 -8.88 3.81
CA ILE A 13 -9.23 -7.49 4.03
C ILE A 13 -10.73 -7.48 4.31
N ILE A 14 -11.15 -6.76 5.35
CA ILE A 14 -12.54 -6.63 5.79
C ILE A 14 -12.97 -5.15 5.84
N SER A 15 -14.27 -4.92 6.01
CA SER A 15 -14.77 -3.56 6.30
C SER A 15 -14.19 -3.07 7.61
N SER A 16 -13.66 -1.85 7.60
CA SER A 16 -13.32 -1.12 8.80
C SER A 16 -14.58 -0.66 9.52
N PRO A 17 -14.58 -0.57 10.86
CA PRO A 17 -15.63 0.11 11.61
C PRO A 17 -15.58 1.65 11.43
N PHE A 18 -14.52 2.17 10.80
CA PHE A 18 -14.34 3.59 10.52
C PHE A 18 -14.51 3.91 9.03
N THR A 19 -14.87 5.15 8.72
CA THR A 19 -14.84 5.66 7.35
C THR A 19 -13.40 5.93 6.90
N VAL A 20 -13.19 6.03 5.59
CA VAL A 20 -11.86 6.37 5.04
C VAL A 20 -11.37 7.72 5.56
N GLY A 21 -12.27 8.71 5.69
CA GLY A 21 -11.96 10.02 6.25
C GLY A 21 -11.45 9.92 7.69
N GLN A 22 -12.12 9.13 8.53
CA GLN A 22 -11.71 8.89 9.92
C GLN A 22 -10.34 8.20 10.02
N GLN A 23 -10.05 7.22 9.16
CA GLN A 23 -8.74 6.55 9.17
C GLN A 23 -7.59 7.50 8.77
N PHE A 24 -7.82 8.40 7.80
CA PHE A 24 -6.77 9.32 7.34
C PHE A 24 -6.57 10.55 8.24
N THR A 25 -7.60 11.02 8.94
CA THR A 25 -7.49 12.19 9.83
C THR A 25 -7.12 11.83 11.27
N SER A 26 -7.27 10.57 11.67
CA SER A 26 -6.84 10.08 12.99
C SER A 26 -5.37 9.61 12.99
N ASN A 27 -4.89 9.18 14.16
CA ASN A 27 -3.56 8.60 14.32
C ASN A 27 -3.46 7.14 13.81
N TYR A 28 -4.46 6.61 13.10
CA TYR A 28 -4.53 5.19 12.72
C TYR A 28 -3.29 4.72 11.94
N PHE A 29 -3.02 5.32 10.79
CA PHE A 29 -1.84 4.96 9.99
C PHE A 29 -0.54 5.44 10.62
N GLN A 30 -0.55 6.58 11.32
CA GLN A 30 0.64 7.10 12.02
C GLN A 30 1.14 6.12 13.08
N ASN A 31 0.23 5.54 13.88
CA ASN A 31 0.55 4.53 14.88
C ASN A 31 1.12 3.26 14.23
N LYS A 32 0.52 2.79 13.12
CA LYS A 32 1.02 1.62 12.37
C LYS A 32 2.43 1.86 11.83
N PHE A 33 2.68 2.99 11.18
CA PHE A 33 4.01 3.33 10.66
C PHE A 33 5.03 3.56 11.77
N THR A 34 4.63 4.12 12.91
CA THR A 34 5.53 4.30 14.07
C THR A 34 5.92 2.96 14.67
N ALA A 35 4.97 2.03 14.81
CA ALA A 35 5.29 0.68 15.26
C ALA A 35 6.22 -0.04 14.27
N GLN A 36 5.95 0.09 12.97
CA GLN A 36 6.79 -0.50 11.93
C GLN A 36 8.20 0.09 11.90
N SER A 37 8.36 1.41 12.05
CA SER A 37 9.66 2.07 12.03
C SER A 37 10.54 1.77 13.24
N GLN A 38 10.00 1.16 14.28
CA GLN A 38 10.72 0.70 15.47
C GLN A 38 11.12 -0.77 15.41
N MET A 39 10.70 -1.51 14.37
CA MET A 39 11.04 -2.92 14.23
C MET A 39 12.54 -3.10 13.96
N PRO A 40 13.22 -4.12 14.54
CA PRO A 40 14.67 -4.32 14.38
C PRO A 40 15.16 -4.28 12.92
N GLY A 41 14.43 -4.89 12.00
CA GLY A 41 14.78 -4.94 10.58
C GLY A 41 14.29 -3.77 9.73
N ALA A 42 13.60 -2.78 10.30
CA ALA A 42 13.05 -1.66 9.55
C ALA A 42 14.16 -0.72 9.05
N PRO A 43 14.02 -0.15 7.83
CA PRO A 43 15.03 0.73 7.26
C PRO A 43 15.13 2.04 8.04
N VAL A 44 16.35 2.51 8.28
CA VAL A 44 16.65 3.79 8.92
C VAL A 44 17.67 4.53 8.08
N GLN A 45 17.42 5.81 7.82
CA GLN A 45 18.44 6.66 7.21
C GLN A 45 19.45 7.08 8.28
N ASN A 46 20.70 6.66 8.11
CA ASN A 46 21.81 7.02 8.97
C ASN A 46 22.20 8.48 8.77
N ALA A 47 22.93 9.05 9.73
CA ALA A 47 23.40 10.43 9.68
C ALA A 47 24.32 10.72 8.47
N ASP A 48 24.96 9.69 7.91
CA ASP A 48 25.81 9.78 6.72
C ASP A 48 25.02 9.65 5.39
N GLY A 49 23.69 9.56 5.47
CA GLY A 49 22.80 9.42 4.32
C GLY A 49 22.65 7.99 3.80
N THR A 50 23.36 7.02 4.36
CA THR A 50 23.18 5.60 4.01
C THR A 50 21.89 5.05 4.61
N ILE A 51 21.34 3.99 4.00
CA ILE A 51 20.17 3.29 4.53
C ILE A 51 20.68 2.06 5.31
N GLY A 52 20.49 2.07 6.62
CA GLY A 52 20.72 0.94 7.53
C GLY A 52 19.41 0.35 8.04
N THR A 53 19.47 -0.37 9.16
CA THR A 53 18.30 -0.87 9.88
C THR A 53 18.30 -0.41 11.34
N VAL A 54 17.12 -0.36 11.98
CA VAL A 54 16.97 0.01 13.40
C VAL A 54 17.93 -0.78 14.31
N ASP A 55 18.01 -2.08 14.09
CA ASP A 55 19.01 -2.96 14.66
C ASP A 55 19.95 -3.45 13.54
N PRO A 56 21.22 -3.03 13.51
CA PRO A 56 22.19 -3.50 12.53
C PRO A 56 22.42 -5.02 12.57
N ALA A 57 22.18 -5.66 13.73
CA ALA A 57 22.32 -7.10 13.92
C ALA A 57 21.04 -7.89 13.57
N ALA A 58 20.00 -7.22 13.06
CA ALA A 58 18.74 -7.86 12.71
C ALA A 58 18.94 -9.05 11.75
N THR A 59 18.29 -10.16 12.07
CA THR A 59 18.31 -11.37 11.23
C THR A 59 17.60 -11.13 9.90
N LYS A 60 17.79 -12.04 8.94
CA LYS A 60 17.08 -11.97 7.65
C LYS A 60 15.57 -12.01 7.84
N GLU A 61 15.10 -12.83 8.77
CA GLU A 61 13.69 -13.00 9.10
C GLU A 61 13.13 -11.70 9.71
N GLN A 62 13.88 -11.03 10.60
CA GLN A 62 13.46 -9.74 11.17
C GLN A 62 13.39 -8.63 10.11
N LYS A 63 14.28 -8.65 9.11
CA LYS A 63 14.25 -7.72 7.97
C LYS A 63 13.06 -8.00 7.07
N MET A 64 12.81 -9.26 6.70
CA MET A 64 11.63 -9.66 5.92
C MET A 64 10.33 -9.28 6.63
N GLU A 65 10.24 -9.52 7.94
CA GLU A 65 9.09 -9.18 8.78
C GLU A 65 8.80 -7.66 8.77
N ALA A 66 9.85 -6.83 8.89
CA ALA A 66 9.72 -5.38 8.84
C ALA A 66 9.32 -4.85 7.45
N ARG A 67 9.84 -5.47 6.38
CA ARG A 67 9.49 -5.15 4.99
C ARG A 67 8.04 -5.51 4.67
N LEU A 68 7.62 -6.74 4.99
CA LEU A 68 6.24 -7.19 4.83
C LEU A 68 5.26 -6.28 5.57
N THR A 69 5.54 -6.02 6.85
CA THR A 69 4.68 -5.15 7.67
C THR A 69 4.58 -3.75 7.06
N GLY A 70 5.69 -3.18 6.59
CA GLY A 70 5.70 -1.89 5.90
C GLY A 70 4.87 -1.90 4.62
N ALA A 71 5.00 -2.93 3.79
CA ALA A 71 4.24 -3.08 2.56
C ALA A 71 2.74 -3.26 2.82
N GLU A 72 2.35 -4.05 3.83
CA GLU A 72 0.95 -4.25 4.21
C GLU A 72 0.28 -2.94 4.64
N ILE A 73 0.96 -2.13 5.47
CA ILE A 73 0.43 -0.82 5.89
C ILE A 73 0.29 0.13 4.68
N LYS A 74 1.29 0.16 3.79
CA LYS A 74 1.25 0.99 2.56
C LYS A 74 0.12 0.55 1.61
N ASN A 75 -0.06 -0.75 1.45
CA ASN A 75 -1.08 -1.33 0.60
C ASN A 75 -2.49 -1.06 1.15
N GLU A 76 -2.68 -1.19 2.47
CA GLU A 76 -3.94 -0.80 3.14
C GLU A 76 -4.24 0.70 2.97
N ALA A 77 -3.24 1.57 3.16
CA ALA A 77 -3.40 3.00 2.94
C ALA A 77 -3.75 3.31 1.47
N THR A 78 -3.14 2.58 0.53
CA THR A 78 -3.43 2.71 -0.90
C THR A 78 -4.87 2.31 -1.23
N ALA A 79 -5.31 1.14 -0.76
CA ALA A 79 -6.68 0.68 -0.98
C ALA A 79 -7.71 1.67 -0.43
N ASN A 80 -7.49 2.21 0.78
CA ASN A 80 -8.36 3.22 1.36
C ASN A 80 -8.32 4.56 0.63
N LEU A 81 -7.17 4.95 0.08
CA LEU A 81 -7.08 6.14 -0.76
C LEU A 81 -7.86 5.96 -2.06
N PHE A 82 -7.82 4.78 -2.68
CA PHE A 82 -8.64 4.46 -3.85
C PHE A 82 -10.13 4.56 -3.53
N ILE A 83 -10.55 4.01 -2.39
CA ILE A 83 -11.93 4.13 -1.92
C ILE A 83 -12.28 5.61 -1.72
N PHE A 84 -11.40 6.40 -1.09
CA PHE A 84 -11.60 7.84 -0.90
C PHE A 84 -11.75 8.59 -2.24
N LEU A 85 -10.83 8.40 -3.18
CA LEU A 85 -10.85 9.09 -4.48
C LEU A 85 -12.07 8.71 -5.34
N ASN A 86 -12.65 7.53 -5.10
CA ASN A 86 -13.77 7.03 -5.87
C ASN A 86 -15.14 7.26 -5.22
N LEU A 87 -15.23 7.15 -3.89
CA LEU A 87 -16.48 7.14 -3.13
C LEU A 87 -16.56 8.25 -2.07
N GLY A 88 -15.47 8.96 -1.80
CA GLY A 88 -15.41 10.06 -0.84
C GLY A 88 -15.10 9.65 0.60
N ALA A 89 -14.97 10.66 1.48
CA ALA A 89 -14.53 10.53 2.88
C ALA A 89 -15.44 9.65 3.75
N GLU A 90 -16.73 9.65 3.47
CA GLU A 90 -17.75 8.96 4.27
C GLU A 90 -17.90 7.47 3.89
N ALA A 91 -17.21 7.01 2.85
CA ALA A 91 -17.22 5.60 2.49
C ALA A 91 -16.56 4.75 3.59
N ASN A 92 -17.12 3.56 3.84
CA ASN A 92 -16.51 2.60 4.76
C ASN A 92 -15.09 2.27 4.29
N ALA A 93 -14.13 2.41 5.20
CA ALA A 93 -12.76 2.02 4.95
C ALA A 93 -12.63 0.49 4.94
N VAL A 94 -11.45 0.02 4.61
CA VAL A 94 -11.05 -1.38 4.71
C VAL A 94 -9.84 -1.51 5.63
N GLN A 95 -9.67 -2.68 6.23
CA GLN A 95 -8.53 -3.00 7.09
C GLN A 95 -8.18 -4.49 6.97
N PRO A 96 -6.96 -4.92 7.36
CA PRO A 96 -6.61 -6.32 7.44
C PRO A 96 -7.59 -7.11 8.33
N SER A 97 -7.87 -8.34 7.92
CA SER A 97 -8.64 -9.31 8.68
C SER A 97 -7.79 -9.88 9.82
N ASP A 98 -8.41 -10.20 10.96
CA ASP A 98 -7.75 -10.95 12.03
C ASP A 98 -7.32 -12.35 11.56
N GLN A 99 -7.95 -12.87 10.50
CA GLN A 99 -7.65 -14.14 9.85
C GLN A 99 -6.59 -14.04 8.76
N ALA A 100 -6.02 -12.85 8.51
CA ALA A 100 -4.97 -12.69 7.51
C ALA A 100 -3.75 -13.58 7.83
N PRO A 101 -3.09 -14.16 6.79
CA PRO A 101 -1.92 -15.00 6.97
C PRO A 101 -0.84 -14.32 7.82
N LYS A 102 -0.13 -15.13 8.60
CA LYS A 102 0.96 -14.66 9.48
C LYS A 102 2.33 -15.18 9.03
N ASP A 103 2.36 -16.27 8.26
CA ASP A 103 3.57 -16.76 7.63
C ASP A 103 3.98 -15.91 6.43
N THR A 104 5.27 -15.94 6.08
CA THR A 104 5.87 -15.11 5.03
C THR A 104 5.22 -15.35 3.66
N ASP A 105 5.09 -16.61 3.24
CA ASP A 105 4.51 -16.94 1.93
C ASP A 105 3.05 -16.49 1.79
N GLY A 106 2.23 -16.74 2.81
CA GLY A 106 0.83 -16.31 2.83
C GLY A 106 0.68 -14.78 2.76
N ARG A 107 1.54 -14.04 3.48
CA ARG A 107 1.55 -12.57 3.46
C ARG A 107 1.98 -12.02 2.10
N LEU A 108 3.02 -12.58 1.49
CA LEU A 108 3.46 -12.23 0.14
C LEU A 108 2.34 -12.48 -0.89
N LYS A 109 1.70 -13.64 -0.86
CA LYS A 109 0.57 -13.97 -1.76
C LYS A 109 -0.59 -12.99 -1.60
N ASN A 110 -0.89 -12.61 -0.37
CA ASN A 110 -1.95 -11.67 -0.09
C ASN A 110 -1.63 -10.26 -0.61
N LEU A 111 -0.39 -9.79 -0.41
CA LEU A 111 0.09 -8.52 -0.96
C LEU A 111 -0.02 -8.53 -2.48
N GLU A 112 0.55 -9.53 -3.15
CA GLU A 112 0.50 -9.67 -4.61
C GLU A 112 -0.94 -9.59 -5.14
N ALA A 113 -1.86 -10.39 -4.60
CA ALA A 113 -3.26 -10.39 -5.05
C ALA A 113 -3.97 -9.06 -4.82
N SER A 114 -3.68 -8.38 -3.71
CA SER A 114 -4.25 -7.06 -3.43
C SER A 114 -3.68 -5.97 -4.34
N MET A 115 -2.40 -6.05 -4.69
CA MET A 115 -1.76 -5.15 -5.63
C MET A 115 -2.27 -5.36 -7.06
N ASP A 116 -2.51 -6.61 -7.47
CA ASP A 116 -3.14 -6.92 -8.76
C ASP A 116 -4.51 -6.22 -8.86
N ALA A 117 -5.31 -6.25 -7.80
CA ALA A 117 -6.60 -5.56 -7.76
C ALA A 117 -6.49 -4.03 -7.80
N ILE A 118 -5.46 -3.45 -7.18
CA ILE A 118 -5.18 -2.02 -7.25
C ILE A 118 -4.80 -1.63 -8.68
N GLU A 119 -3.88 -2.38 -9.30
CA GLU A 119 -3.38 -2.12 -10.64
C GLU A 119 -4.44 -2.34 -11.72
N GLU A 120 -5.35 -3.31 -11.54
CA GLU A 120 -6.49 -3.52 -12.44
C GLU A 120 -7.45 -2.30 -12.44
N GLN A 121 -7.62 -1.66 -11.28
CA GLN A 121 -8.54 -0.54 -11.09
C GLN A 121 -7.93 0.83 -11.37
N MET A 122 -6.60 0.94 -11.27
CA MET A 122 -5.87 2.20 -11.43
C MET A 122 -6.10 2.87 -12.80
N PRO A 123 -6.15 2.17 -13.96
CA PRO A 123 -6.40 2.80 -15.26
C PRO A 123 -7.73 3.55 -15.32
N GLU A 124 -8.80 2.98 -14.76
CA GLU A 124 -10.10 3.65 -14.73
C GLU A 124 -10.06 4.88 -13.83
N LEU A 125 -9.43 4.77 -12.66
CA LEU A 125 -9.25 5.89 -11.75
C LEU A 125 -8.44 7.01 -12.41
N ALA A 126 -7.27 6.70 -12.98
CA ALA A 126 -6.40 7.66 -13.65
C ALA A 126 -7.12 8.42 -14.77
N LYS A 127 -7.92 7.73 -15.60
CA LYS A 127 -8.71 8.37 -16.67
C LYS A 127 -9.66 9.45 -16.16
N ARG A 128 -10.28 9.27 -14.99
CA ARG A 128 -11.15 10.31 -14.36
C ARG A 128 -10.39 11.57 -13.98
N PHE A 129 -9.08 11.43 -13.77
CA PHE A 129 -8.15 12.51 -13.50
C PHE A 129 -7.45 13.03 -14.77
N LYS A 130 -7.79 12.50 -15.95
CA LYS A 130 -7.14 12.77 -17.25
C LYS A 130 -5.65 12.37 -17.26
N LEU A 131 -5.33 11.31 -16.52
CA LEU A 131 -4.02 10.66 -16.49
C LEU A 131 -4.11 9.29 -17.17
N LEU A 132 -2.97 8.78 -17.62
CA LEU A 132 -2.80 7.42 -18.09
C LEU A 132 -2.01 6.64 -17.04
N TYR A 133 -2.44 5.41 -16.76
CA TYR A 133 -1.67 4.47 -15.95
C TYR A 133 -1.40 3.22 -16.77
N GLU A 134 -0.14 2.82 -16.79
CA GLU A 134 0.32 1.53 -17.29
C GLU A 134 0.81 0.74 -16.07
N PRO A 135 0.32 -0.50 -15.84
CA PRO A 135 0.78 -1.33 -14.73
C PRO A 135 2.30 -1.55 -14.75
N TYR A 136 2.87 -1.82 -13.58
CA TYR A 136 4.28 -2.17 -13.49
C TYR A 136 4.53 -3.52 -14.16
N GLU A 137 5.47 -3.58 -15.09
CA GLU A 137 5.92 -4.82 -15.72
C GLU A 137 7.22 -5.29 -15.07
N ALA A 138 7.15 -6.44 -14.41
CA ALA A 138 8.33 -7.09 -13.87
C ALA A 138 9.20 -7.65 -15.02
N ALA A 139 10.52 -7.58 -14.89
CA ALA A 139 11.41 -8.26 -15.83
C ALA A 139 11.15 -9.78 -15.82
N GLU A 140 11.04 -10.39 -17.01
CA GLU A 140 10.86 -11.83 -17.12
C GLU A 140 12.04 -12.59 -16.52
N SER A 141 11.74 -13.63 -15.74
CA SER A 141 12.73 -14.54 -15.15
C SER A 141 12.31 -15.97 -15.42
N SER A 142 13.27 -16.81 -15.82
CA SER A 142 13.07 -18.25 -16.01
C SER A 142 13.20 -19.06 -14.70
N VAL A 143 13.51 -18.39 -13.58
CA VAL A 143 13.70 -19.02 -12.26
C VAL A 143 12.48 -18.74 -11.40
N ALA A 144 12.00 -19.76 -10.69
CA ALA A 144 10.90 -19.61 -9.73
C ALA A 144 11.26 -18.55 -8.68
N PRO A 145 10.35 -17.60 -8.38
CA PRO A 145 10.68 -16.47 -7.54
C PRO A 145 10.85 -16.90 -6.06
N THR A 146 11.93 -16.43 -5.43
CA THR A 146 12.18 -16.56 -3.98
C THR A 146 11.36 -15.54 -3.20
N GLU A 147 11.17 -15.76 -1.90
CA GLU A 147 10.49 -14.79 -1.00
C GLU A 147 11.11 -13.38 -1.07
N GLU A 148 12.45 -13.28 -1.08
CA GLU A 148 13.16 -12.02 -1.25
C GLU A 148 12.86 -11.36 -2.60
N SER A 149 12.91 -12.11 -3.70
CA SER A 149 12.62 -11.55 -5.03
C SER A 149 11.16 -11.11 -5.18
N ARG A 150 10.23 -11.79 -4.50
CA ARG A 150 8.81 -11.42 -4.44
C ARG A 150 8.62 -10.13 -3.64
N MET A 151 9.28 -10.03 -2.48
CA MET A 151 9.27 -8.82 -1.66
C MET A 151 9.86 -7.62 -2.41
N ASP A 152 11.00 -7.79 -3.07
CA ASP A 152 11.62 -6.75 -3.91
C ASP A 152 10.67 -6.30 -5.03
N ASN A 153 9.95 -7.24 -5.64
CA ASN A 153 8.97 -6.93 -6.67
C ASN A 153 7.76 -6.16 -6.13
N ILE A 154 7.22 -6.56 -4.98
CA ILE A 154 6.15 -5.86 -4.26
C ILE A 154 6.57 -4.41 -3.98
N GLU A 155 7.78 -4.19 -3.48
CA GLU A 155 8.25 -2.83 -3.17
C GLU A 155 8.34 -1.95 -4.43
N LYS A 156 8.86 -2.48 -5.54
CA LYS A 156 8.90 -1.76 -6.84
C LYS A 156 7.51 -1.45 -7.39
N ARG A 157 6.59 -2.42 -7.34
CA ARG A 157 5.19 -2.20 -7.72
C ARG A 157 4.55 -1.12 -6.86
N GLN A 158 4.83 -1.12 -5.55
CA GLN A 158 4.28 -0.13 -4.63
C GLN A 158 4.85 1.27 -4.90
N GLU A 159 6.14 1.38 -5.25
CA GLU A 159 6.74 2.65 -5.71
C GLU A 159 6.04 3.18 -6.96
N HIS A 160 5.85 2.34 -7.97
CA HIS A 160 5.16 2.70 -9.21
C HIS A 160 3.70 3.15 -8.96
N ILE A 161 2.97 2.42 -8.12
CA ILE A 161 1.61 2.79 -7.68
C ILE A 161 1.63 4.13 -6.93
N ASN A 162 2.62 4.36 -6.07
CA ASN A 162 2.75 5.61 -5.30
C ASN A 162 3.01 6.83 -6.20
N GLU A 163 3.78 6.68 -7.27
CA GLU A 163 3.99 7.75 -8.25
C GLU A 163 2.66 8.20 -8.87
N MET A 164 1.85 7.25 -9.34
CA MET A 164 0.51 7.57 -9.87
C MET A 164 -0.40 8.19 -8.81
N ILE A 165 -0.41 7.66 -7.59
CA ILE A 165 -1.16 8.23 -6.47
C ILE A 165 -0.78 9.68 -6.19
N ASN A 166 0.51 10.02 -6.23
CA ASN A 166 0.97 11.38 -6.00
C ASN A 166 0.45 12.32 -7.10
N LEU A 167 0.45 11.89 -8.36
CA LEU A 167 -0.15 12.64 -9.46
C LEU A 167 -1.65 12.84 -9.26
N LEU A 168 -2.38 11.79 -8.86
CA LEU A 168 -3.81 11.87 -8.57
C LEU A 168 -4.11 12.90 -7.46
N LYS A 169 -3.33 12.89 -6.37
CA LYS A 169 -3.45 13.86 -5.28
C LYS A 169 -3.19 15.30 -5.74
N ILE A 170 -2.17 15.51 -6.57
CA ILE A 170 -1.85 16.84 -7.13
C ILE A 170 -3.04 17.35 -7.95
N VAL A 171 -3.57 16.55 -8.87
CA VAL A 171 -4.71 16.93 -9.71
C VAL A 171 -5.96 17.17 -8.87
N GLN A 172 -6.22 16.33 -7.85
CA GLN A 172 -7.34 16.52 -6.93
C GLN A 172 -7.24 17.86 -6.18
N ASN A 173 -6.06 18.18 -5.63
CA ASN A 173 -5.83 19.44 -4.91
C ASN A 173 -6.02 20.66 -5.83
N GLN A 174 -5.52 20.60 -7.07
CA GLN A 174 -5.72 21.64 -8.06
C GLN A 174 -7.21 21.84 -8.41
N ARG A 175 -7.99 20.75 -8.50
CA ARG A 175 -9.44 20.81 -8.73
C ARG A 175 -10.14 21.49 -7.56
N SER A 176 -9.82 21.12 -6.32
CA SER A 176 -10.40 21.73 -5.11
C SER A 176 -10.10 23.22 -4.98
N GLN A 177 -8.91 23.67 -5.39
CA GLN A 177 -8.52 25.09 -5.36
C GLN A 177 -9.15 25.91 -6.49
N LYS A 178 -9.55 25.28 -7.60
CA LYS A 178 -10.28 25.93 -8.71
C LYS A 178 -11.78 26.10 -8.46
N THR A 179 -12.28 25.62 -7.33
CA THR A 179 -13.66 25.83 -6.88
C THR A 179 -13.74 26.81 -5.69
N PRO A 180 -13.32 28.09 -5.80
CA PRO A 180 -13.71 29.10 -4.83
C PRO A 180 -15.01 29.78 -5.29
N GLY A 181 -16.11 29.51 -4.56
CA GLY A 181 -17.32 30.35 -4.53
C GLY A 181 -18.15 30.44 -5.81
N VAL A 182 -19.28 29.72 -5.81
CA VAL A 182 -20.55 30.24 -6.35
C VAL A 182 -21.56 30.21 -5.23
#